data_AF-A0A853AMY5-F1
#
_entry.id   AF-A0A853AMY5-F1
#
_cell.length_a   1.000
_cell.length_b   1.000
_cell.length_c   1.000
_cell.angle_alpha   90.00
_cell.angle_beta   90.00
_cell.angle_gamma   90.00
#
_symmetry.space_group_name_H-M   'P 1'
#
loop_
_entity.id
_entity.type
_entity.pdbx_description
1 polymer ?
#
loop_
_entity_poly.entity_id
_entity_poly.type
_entity_poly.pdbx_seq_one_letter_code
_entity_poly.pdbx_strand_id
1 'polypeptide(L)'
;MRIRMLCLSTALAVAAVSGAWTAATAAAPQAPATVDDPLRACSNAGEEPVETGAVFNEPGVGDPAAIMSRLCSLIKQAPAGSQVKIAHFVVSGDAGADFAEVLGEAHQRGVEVQVVLDGWQADTPAAQAIQEELGTDETQSSWLHVCSNESPEGNTSSCLGTKGNHNKIALFSETGGQQGVVMQSSANLTDVNSTTYWNNAVVLRDNPDLYAAYDQYFTELAAEERTPATEGTIHTDMPGGAVDVYFSPVAEGDPVVDQLADVSCTSDSRVEVGMSEIDDTRLAVLEQLVRLSDEGCAVRIVHGSIEPEGEALLDATPAIEARVLQGSDLPGTVHSKFAVVDHGGEGWVTTGSQNWNDTSLRRNDEATLTLHQPAVVAAYSAAFERMFTAAG
;
A
#
# COMPACT_ATOMS: atom_id res chain seq x y z
N MET A 1 27.37 91.70 9.92
CA MET A 1 26.03 91.07 9.83
C MET A 1 26.20 89.69 9.23
N ARG A 2 26.29 88.63 10.06
CA ARG A 2 26.27 87.21 9.67
C ARG A 2 26.32 86.33 10.93
N ILE A 3 25.10 85.97 11.34
CA ILE A 3 24.63 84.70 11.92
C ILE A 3 25.66 83.84 12.67
N ARG A 4 25.45 83.73 13.99
CA ARG A 4 25.99 82.68 14.87
C ARG A 4 25.25 81.37 14.57
N MET A 5 25.97 80.27 14.42
CA MET A 5 25.41 78.93 14.61
C MET A 5 26.43 78.09 15.39
N LEU A 6 26.03 77.75 16.61
CA LEU A 6 26.75 76.91 17.56
C LEU A 6 26.65 75.44 17.09
N CYS A 7 27.79 74.78 16.89
CA CYS A 7 27.84 73.32 16.79
C CYS A 7 27.66 72.72 18.19
N LEU A 8 26.49 72.13 18.46
CA LEU A 8 26.26 71.28 19.62
C LEU A 8 26.50 69.83 19.20
N SER A 9 27.53 69.22 19.79
CA SER A 9 27.84 67.79 19.68
C SER A 9 26.87 66.99 20.56
N THR A 10 25.90 66.31 19.94
CA THR A 10 25.03 65.34 20.61
C THR A 10 25.67 63.95 20.58
N ALA A 11 25.98 63.42 21.76
CA ALA A 11 26.33 62.02 21.97
C ALA A 11 25.07 61.16 21.82
N LEU A 12 25.10 60.19 20.89
CA LEU A 12 24.05 59.18 20.75
C LEU A 12 24.37 58.00 21.67
N ALA A 13 23.55 57.77 22.68
CA ALA A 13 23.58 56.55 23.47
C ALA A 13 22.90 55.42 22.68
N VAL A 14 23.66 54.36 22.37
CA VAL A 14 23.13 53.14 21.76
C VAL A 14 22.57 52.26 22.89
N ALA A 15 21.25 52.17 22.97
CA ALA A 15 20.57 51.18 23.81
C ALA A 15 20.54 49.84 23.06
N ALA A 16 21.28 48.86 23.56
CA ALA A 16 21.22 47.49 23.06
C ALA A 16 19.94 46.82 23.59
N VAL A 17 18.97 46.59 22.70
CA VAL A 17 17.81 45.74 22.98
C VAL A 17 18.23 44.30 22.67
N SER A 18 18.53 43.52 23.71
CA SER A 18 18.73 42.08 23.60
C SER A 18 17.36 41.39 23.44
N GLY A 19 16.92 41.20 22.20
CA GLY A 19 15.80 40.32 21.88
C GLY A 19 16.20 38.87 22.13
N ALA A 20 15.57 38.22 23.11
CA ALA A 20 15.69 36.79 23.30
C ALA A 20 14.91 36.08 22.19
N TRP A 21 15.63 35.54 21.21
CA TRP A 21 15.08 34.60 20.24
C TRP A 21 14.90 33.26 20.97
N THR A 22 13.67 32.93 21.36
CA THR A 22 13.33 31.55 21.69
C THR A 22 13.33 30.75 20.39
N ALA A 23 14.44 30.07 20.12
CA ALA A 23 14.47 29.06 19.07
C ALA A 23 13.44 27.98 19.45
N ALA A 24 12.37 27.86 18.68
CA ALA A 24 11.51 26.69 18.72
C ALA A 24 12.37 25.51 18.27
N THR A 25 12.82 24.68 19.20
CA THR A 25 13.40 23.39 18.88
C THR A 25 12.29 22.55 18.26
N ALA A 26 12.30 22.40 16.94
CA ALA A 26 11.55 21.35 16.27
C ALA A 26 11.95 20.02 16.93
N ALA A 27 10.98 19.30 17.49
CA ALA A 27 11.21 17.97 18.00
C ALA A 27 11.75 17.12 16.84
N ALA A 28 12.88 16.45 17.05
CA ALA A 28 13.33 15.42 16.13
C ALA A 28 12.20 14.38 15.99
N PRO A 29 11.96 13.83 14.78
CA PRO A 29 11.03 12.72 14.63
C PRO A 29 11.47 11.62 15.60
N GLN A 30 10.56 11.23 16.49
CA GLN A 30 10.78 10.06 17.34
C GLN A 30 10.90 8.86 16.40
N ALA A 31 11.92 8.04 16.60
CA ALA A 31 11.97 6.74 15.94
C ALA A 31 10.68 5.98 16.26
N PRO A 32 10.07 5.27 15.29
CA PRO A 32 8.88 4.47 15.57
C PRO A 32 9.16 3.56 16.76
N ALA A 33 8.20 3.46 17.68
CA ALA A 33 8.31 2.47 18.75
C ALA A 33 8.44 1.10 18.09
N THR A 34 9.53 0.39 18.36
CA THR A 34 9.69 -0.99 17.94
C THR A 34 8.55 -1.80 18.56
N VAL A 35 7.74 -2.48 17.75
CA VAL A 35 6.76 -3.44 18.25
C VAL A 35 7.52 -4.48 19.06
N ASP A 36 7.17 -4.67 20.35
CA ASP A 36 7.88 -5.58 21.26
C ASP A 36 7.88 -7.03 20.74
N ASP A 37 6.81 -7.41 20.04
CA ASP A 37 6.71 -8.64 19.27
C ASP A 37 5.90 -8.39 17.98
N PRO A 38 6.54 -8.44 16.79
CA PRO A 38 5.87 -8.19 15.52
C PRO A 38 4.77 -9.21 15.18
N LEU A 39 4.80 -10.40 15.78
CA LEU A 39 3.75 -11.42 15.61
C LEU A 39 2.52 -11.14 16.49
N ARG A 40 2.61 -10.17 17.40
CA ARG A 40 1.50 -9.65 18.22
C ARG A 40 1.13 -8.20 17.88
N ALA A 41 1.52 -7.75 16.69
CA ALA A 41 1.30 -6.38 16.23
C ALA A 41 -0.19 -5.98 16.23
N CYS A 42 -1.09 -6.90 15.89
CA CYS A 42 -2.53 -6.64 15.87
C CYS A 42 -3.08 -6.40 17.28
N SER A 43 -2.82 -7.30 18.23
CA SER A 43 -3.25 -7.12 19.62
C SER A 43 -2.60 -5.91 20.28
N ASN A 44 -1.35 -5.61 19.95
CA ASN A 44 -0.62 -4.47 20.51
C ASN A 44 -0.95 -3.13 19.82
N ALA A 45 -1.64 -3.15 18.68
CA ALA A 45 -2.02 -1.94 17.96
C ALA A 45 -2.83 -0.98 18.85
N GLY A 46 -2.32 0.24 19.00
CA GLY A 46 -3.03 1.34 19.65
C GLY A 46 -4.01 2.03 18.69
N GLU A 47 -4.87 2.88 19.24
CA GLU A 47 -5.70 3.77 18.43
C GLU A 47 -4.84 4.87 17.81
N GLU A 48 -4.99 5.05 16.51
CA GLU A 48 -4.29 6.07 15.73
C GLU A 48 -5.29 6.85 14.87
N PRO A 49 -5.08 8.17 14.65
CA PRO A 49 -5.91 8.94 13.74
C PRO A 49 -6.05 8.28 12.36
N VAL A 50 -7.27 8.32 11.83
CA VAL A 50 -7.58 7.77 10.51
C VAL A 50 -7.38 8.86 9.46
N GLU A 51 -6.22 8.81 8.82
CA GLU A 51 -5.79 9.80 7.83
C GLU A 51 -5.41 9.13 6.52
N THR A 52 -5.57 9.86 5.42
CA THR A 52 -5.06 9.43 4.11
C THR A 52 -3.53 9.40 4.16
N GLY A 53 -2.93 8.25 3.84
CA GLY A 53 -1.48 8.08 3.92
C GLY A 53 -0.98 6.69 3.57
N ALA A 54 0.33 6.57 3.41
CA ALA A 54 1.02 5.31 3.14
C ALA A 54 1.62 4.70 4.41
N VAL A 55 1.66 3.37 4.48
CA VAL A 55 2.28 2.60 5.57
C VAL A 55 3.20 1.55 4.98
N PHE A 56 4.35 1.31 5.61
CA PHE A 56 5.39 0.43 5.07
C PHE A 56 5.91 -0.52 6.16
N ASN A 57 6.08 -1.79 5.82
CA ASN A 57 6.86 -2.71 6.63
C ASN A 57 8.34 -2.57 6.24
N GLU A 58 9.21 -2.34 7.23
CA GLU A 58 10.62 -1.99 7.00
C GLU A 58 11.54 -2.88 7.84
N PRO A 59 11.63 -4.18 7.52
CA PRO A 59 12.36 -5.13 8.33
C PRO A 59 13.85 -4.77 8.45
N GLY A 60 14.33 -4.74 9.70
CA GLY A 60 15.73 -4.47 10.04
C GLY A 60 16.13 -3.00 10.08
N VAL A 61 15.31 -2.07 9.61
CA VAL A 61 15.60 -0.63 9.66
C VAL A 61 14.46 0.23 10.24
N GLY A 62 13.25 -0.33 10.32
CA GLY A 62 12.06 0.29 10.87
C GLY A 62 11.14 -0.77 11.50
N ASP A 63 9.83 -0.50 11.48
CA ASP A 63 8.83 -1.43 12.00
C ASP A 63 8.49 -2.51 10.95
N PRO A 64 8.76 -3.80 11.20
CA PRO A 64 8.46 -4.87 10.25
C PRO A 64 6.97 -5.24 10.18
N ALA A 65 6.14 -4.77 11.12
CA ALA A 65 4.73 -5.12 11.24
C ALA A 65 3.78 -3.91 11.20
N ALA A 66 4.26 -2.76 10.71
CA ALA A 66 3.51 -1.50 10.69
C ALA A 66 2.14 -1.60 9.99
N ILE A 67 2.06 -2.36 8.90
CA ILE A 67 0.82 -2.58 8.14
C ILE A 67 -0.18 -3.40 8.97
N MET A 68 0.29 -4.42 9.69
CA MET A 68 -0.55 -5.24 10.58
C MET A 68 -1.08 -4.39 11.73
N SER A 69 -0.20 -3.61 12.37
CA SER A 69 -0.57 -2.64 13.41
C SER A 69 -1.61 -1.66 12.90
N ARG A 70 -1.43 -1.11 11.70
CA ARG A 70 -2.37 -0.16 11.10
C ARG A 70 -3.74 -0.77 10.83
N LEU A 71 -3.78 -1.94 10.19
CA LEU A 71 -5.04 -2.65 9.90
C LEU A 71 -5.83 -2.91 11.20
N CYS A 72 -5.16 -3.41 12.23
CA CYS A 72 -5.82 -3.70 13.50
C CYS A 72 -6.17 -2.45 14.31
N SER A 73 -5.43 -1.35 14.16
CA SER A 73 -5.84 -0.04 14.68
C SER A 73 -7.17 0.40 14.07
N LEU A 74 -7.37 0.22 12.76
CA LEU A 74 -8.63 0.54 12.08
C LEU A 74 -9.77 -0.38 12.53
N ILE A 75 -9.53 -1.69 12.69
CA ILE A 75 -10.54 -2.65 13.16
C ILE A 75 -10.98 -2.35 14.60
N LYS A 76 -10.04 -2.00 15.48
CA LYS A 76 -10.33 -1.66 16.88
C LYS A 76 -11.17 -0.39 17.02
N GLN A 77 -10.97 0.57 16.12
CA GLN A 77 -11.68 1.84 16.11
C GLN A 77 -13.03 1.81 15.36
N ALA A 78 -13.41 0.68 14.78
CA ALA A 78 -14.74 0.50 14.18
C ALA A 78 -15.82 0.40 15.29
N PRO A 79 -16.83 1.29 15.30
CA PRO A 79 -17.88 1.29 16.31
C PRO A 79 -18.92 0.19 16.05
N ALA A 80 -19.63 -0.23 17.10
CA ALA A 80 -20.74 -1.18 16.98
C ALA A 80 -21.80 -0.69 15.98
N GLY A 81 -22.28 -1.59 15.12
CA GLY A 81 -23.21 -1.29 14.02
C GLY A 81 -22.55 -0.70 12.77
N SER A 82 -21.23 -0.49 12.76
CA SER A 82 -20.48 -0.27 11.51
C SER A 82 -20.08 -1.61 10.88
N GLN A 83 -19.54 -1.54 9.66
CA GLN A 83 -19.18 -2.70 8.85
C GLN A 83 -17.68 -2.67 8.53
N VAL A 84 -17.08 -3.86 8.60
CA VAL A 84 -15.71 -4.15 8.16
C VAL A 84 -15.77 -5.26 7.12
N LYS A 85 -15.29 -4.97 5.90
CA LYS A 85 -15.19 -5.94 4.80
C LYS A 85 -13.72 -6.21 4.48
N ILE A 86 -13.31 -7.46 4.38
CA ILE A 86 -11.89 -7.83 4.13
C ILE A 86 -11.84 -8.91 3.05
N ALA A 87 -11.16 -8.64 1.92
CA ALA A 87 -10.83 -9.68 0.96
C ALA A 87 -9.33 -9.95 1.00
N HIS A 88 -8.94 -11.21 1.25
CA HIS A 88 -7.57 -11.56 1.57
C HIS A 88 -7.12 -12.90 0.96
N PHE A 89 -5.88 -12.95 0.50
CA PHE A 89 -5.27 -14.17 -0.03
C PHE A 89 -4.87 -15.16 1.08
N VAL A 90 -3.95 -14.77 1.97
CA VAL A 90 -3.48 -15.65 3.06
C VAL A 90 -3.65 -15.00 4.42
N VAL A 91 -4.20 -15.76 5.37
CA VAL A 91 -4.21 -15.48 6.80
C VAL A 91 -3.65 -16.71 7.52
N SER A 92 -2.44 -16.64 8.07
CA SER A 92 -1.80 -17.81 8.67
C SER A 92 -0.67 -17.45 9.64
N GLY A 93 -0.14 -18.45 10.34
CA GLY A 93 0.91 -18.26 11.33
C GLY A 93 0.42 -17.56 12.60
N ASP A 94 1.37 -17.18 13.45
CA ASP A 94 1.09 -16.49 14.71
C ASP A 94 0.52 -15.09 14.45
N ALA A 95 1.02 -14.39 13.42
CA ALA A 95 0.51 -13.09 13.00
C ALA A 95 -0.95 -13.17 12.49
N GLY A 96 -1.29 -14.23 11.74
CA GLY A 96 -2.67 -14.49 11.31
C GLY A 96 -3.59 -14.84 12.47
N ALA A 97 -3.11 -15.60 13.46
CA ALA A 97 -3.87 -15.90 14.66
C ALA A 97 -4.14 -14.66 15.52
N ASP A 98 -3.15 -13.76 15.64
CA ASP A 98 -3.30 -12.46 16.31
C ASP A 98 -4.32 -11.56 15.61
N PHE A 99 -4.31 -11.54 14.28
CA PHE A 99 -5.33 -10.86 13.49
C PHE A 99 -6.74 -11.44 13.71
N ALA A 100 -6.88 -12.78 13.68
CA ALA A 100 -8.16 -13.45 13.89
C ALA A 100 -8.78 -13.13 15.27
N GLU A 101 -7.94 -13.04 16.31
CA GLU A 101 -8.34 -12.61 17.67
C GLU A 101 -8.97 -11.22 17.64
N VAL A 102 -8.27 -10.22 17.07
CA VAL A 102 -8.77 -8.83 16.99
C VAL A 102 -10.03 -8.70 16.13
N LEU A 103 -10.14 -9.48 15.06
CA LEU A 103 -11.32 -9.49 14.20
C LEU A 103 -12.54 -10.06 14.94
N GLY A 104 -12.34 -11.14 15.71
CA GLY A 104 -13.39 -11.71 16.56
C GLY A 104 -13.81 -10.76 17.69
N GLU A 105 -12.88 -10.05 18.31
CA GLU A 105 -13.21 -8.99 19.26
C GLU A 105 -14.07 -7.89 18.63
N ALA A 106 -13.82 -7.52 17.37
CA ALA A 106 -14.66 -6.55 16.66
C ALA A 106 -16.08 -7.05 16.44
N HIS A 107 -16.23 -8.30 15.99
CA HIS A 107 -17.51 -8.95 15.85
C HIS A 107 -18.29 -8.99 17.17
N GLN A 108 -17.62 -9.40 18.26
CA GLN A 108 -18.22 -9.47 19.60
C GLN A 108 -18.61 -8.11 20.18
N ARG A 109 -17.93 -7.03 19.78
CA ARG A 109 -18.34 -5.64 20.08
C ARG A 109 -19.58 -5.20 19.30
N GLY A 110 -20.01 -5.94 18.28
CA GLY A 110 -21.17 -5.66 17.44
C GLY A 110 -20.83 -4.98 16.11
N VAL A 111 -19.60 -5.08 15.63
CA VAL A 111 -19.23 -4.70 14.26
C VAL A 111 -19.68 -5.81 13.30
N GLU A 112 -20.25 -5.45 12.15
CA GLU A 112 -20.61 -6.38 11.09
C GLU A 112 -19.35 -6.73 10.29
N VAL A 113 -18.89 -7.98 10.35
CA VAL A 113 -17.62 -8.40 9.76
C VAL A 113 -17.85 -9.37 8.62
N GLN A 114 -17.42 -9.00 7.42
CA GLN A 114 -17.54 -9.81 6.21
C GLN A 114 -16.15 -10.10 5.63
N VAL A 115 -15.84 -11.37 5.38
CA VAL A 115 -14.53 -11.78 4.90
C VAL A 115 -14.67 -12.62 3.63
N VAL A 116 -13.86 -12.34 2.62
CA VAL A 116 -13.69 -13.19 1.43
C VAL A 116 -12.25 -13.71 1.38
N LEU A 117 -12.07 -15.03 1.44
CA LEU A 117 -10.75 -15.67 1.41
C LEU A 117 -10.52 -16.49 0.13
N ASP A 118 -9.25 -16.57 -0.27
CA ASP A 118 -8.82 -17.62 -1.21
C ASP A 118 -9.08 -19.02 -0.61
N GLY A 119 -9.52 -19.95 -1.47
CA GLY A 119 -9.91 -21.30 -1.06
C GLY A 119 -8.79 -22.21 -0.60
N TRP A 120 -7.54 -21.94 -0.98
CA TRP A 120 -6.40 -22.79 -0.64
C TRP A 120 -5.86 -22.56 0.78
N GLN A 121 -6.17 -21.42 1.40
CA GLN A 121 -5.68 -21.09 2.74
C GLN A 121 -6.79 -21.08 3.80
N ALA A 122 -7.98 -21.54 3.44
CA ALA A 122 -9.14 -21.63 4.31
C ALA A 122 -8.99 -22.69 5.43
N ASP A 123 -8.05 -23.64 5.31
CA ASP A 123 -7.82 -24.71 6.30
C ASP A 123 -6.78 -24.34 7.37
N THR A 124 -6.17 -23.17 7.29
CA THR A 124 -5.23 -22.69 8.30
C THR A 124 -5.95 -22.47 9.64
N PRO A 125 -5.27 -22.64 10.79
CA PRO A 125 -5.90 -22.41 12.10
C PRO A 125 -6.50 -21.01 12.27
N ALA A 126 -5.85 -19.99 11.68
CA ALA A 126 -6.34 -18.62 11.73
C ALA A 126 -7.62 -18.44 10.89
N ALA A 127 -7.66 -18.96 9.66
CA ALA A 127 -8.87 -18.91 8.83
C ALA A 127 -10.02 -19.70 9.47
N GLN A 128 -9.75 -20.87 10.05
CA GLN A 128 -10.74 -21.66 10.80
C GLN A 128 -11.30 -20.89 11.99
N ALA A 129 -10.45 -20.20 12.77
CA ALA A 129 -10.91 -19.39 13.89
C ALA A 129 -11.85 -18.25 13.44
N ILE A 130 -11.55 -17.59 12.32
CA ILE A 130 -12.43 -16.56 11.74
C ILE A 130 -13.76 -17.19 11.30
N GLN A 131 -13.71 -18.33 10.61
CA GLN A 131 -14.92 -19.02 10.15
C GLN A 131 -15.79 -19.50 11.32
N GLU A 132 -15.19 -19.99 12.41
CA GLU A 132 -15.90 -20.41 13.62
C GLU A 132 -16.59 -19.23 14.34
N GLU A 133 -15.95 -18.05 14.35
CA GLU A 133 -16.48 -16.84 14.98
C GLU A 133 -17.59 -16.17 14.14
N LEU A 134 -17.41 -16.07 12.82
CA LEU A 134 -18.34 -15.35 11.94
C LEU A 134 -19.44 -16.23 11.35
N GLY A 135 -19.17 -17.52 11.16
CA GLY A 135 -20.00 -18.42 10.35
C GLY A 135 -19.88 -18.15 8.84
N THR A 136 -20.66 -18.89 8.05
CA THR A 136 -20.63 -18.84 6.56
C THR A 136 -22.01 -18.55 5.96
N ASP A 137 -22.97 -18.10 6.77
CA ASP A 137 -24.31 -17.75 6.29
C ASP A 137 -24.35 -16.28 5.88
N GLU A 138 -24.20 -16.03 4.57
CA GLU A 138 -24.19 -14.67 4.00
C GLU A 138 -25.51 -13.91 4.16
N THR A 139 -26.58 -14.55 4.64
CA THR A 139 -27.82 -13.84 5.01
C THR A 139 -27.71 -13.12 6.35
N GLN A 140 -26.68 -13.42 7.14
CA GLN A 140 -26.34 -12.71 8.37
C GLN A 140 -25.52 -11.45 8.07
N SER A 141 -25.40 -10.55 9.05
CA SER A 141 -24.60 -9.33 8.89
C SER A 141 -23.09 -9.61 8.83
N SER A 142 -22.64 -10.67 9.51
CA SER A 142 -21.26 -11.12 9.55
C SER A 142 -21.13 -12.53 8.99
N TRP A 143 -20.07 -12.78 8.23
CA TRP A 143 -19.81 -14.08 7.58
C TRP A 143 -18.39 -14.14 7.00
N LEU A 144 -17.95 -15.36 6.71
CA LEU A 144 -16.79 -15.65 5.89
C LEU A 144 -17.22 -16.45 4.65
N HIS A 145 -16.86 -15.95 3.48
CA HIS A 145 -16.97 -16.61 2.18
C HIS A 145 -15.59 -17.12 1.74
N VAL A 146 -15.57 -18.31 1.14
CA VAL A 146 -14.36 -18.92 0.59
C VAL A 146 -14.56 -19.06 -0.91
N CYS A 147 -13.69 -18.43 -1.68
CA CYS A 147 -13.76 -18.46 -3.13
C CYS A 147 -13.76 -19.90 -3.68
N SER A 148 -14.69 -20.21 -4.58
CA SER A 148 -15.00 -21.57 -4.99
C SER A 148 -14.35 -22.01 -6.31
N ASN A 149 -13.83 -21.08 -7.12
CA ASN A 149 -13.22 -21.42 -8.41
C ASN A 149 -11.77 -21.90 -8.22
N GLU A 150 -11.60 -23.21 -8.03
CA GLU A 150 -10.30 -23.87 -7.96
C GLU A 150 -9.49 -23.64 -9.24
N SER A 151 -8.24 -23.20 -9.07
CA SER A 151 -7.31 -23.05 -10.19
C SER A 151 -7.05 -24.39 -10.91
N PRO A 152 -6.78 -24.37 -12.23
CA PRO A 152 -6.36 -25.56 -12.97
C PRO A 152 -5.13 -26.26 -12.39
N GLU A 153 -4.25 -25.50 -11.69
CA GLU A 153 -3.08 -26.05 -11.00
C GLU A 153 -3.42 -26.73 -9.66
N GLY A 154 -4.62 -26.51 -9.12
CA GLY A 154 -5.11 -27.12 -7.89
C GLY A 154 -4.41 -26.63 -6.61
N ASN A 155 -4.00 -25.35 -6.57
CA ASN A 155 -3.22 -24.80 -5.45
C ASN A 155 -3.64 -23.41 -4.96
N THR A 156 -4.73 -22.86 -5.50
CA THR A 156 -5.35 -21.57 -5.15
C THR A 156 -6.82 -21.59 -5.62
N SER A 157 -7.67 -20.72 -5.08
CA SER A 157 -9.04 -20.54 -5.59
C SER A 157 -9.40 -19.06 -5.71
N SER A 158 -9.87 -18.66 -6.89
CA SER A 158 -10.36 -17.31 -7.18
C SER A 158 -11.86 -17.21 -7.03
N CYS A 159 -12.36 -16.00 -6.83
CA CYS A 159 -13.78 -15.68 -6.84
C CYS A 159 -14.24 -15.26 -8.24
N LEU A 160 -13.47 -14.44 -8.97
CA LEU A 160 -13.86 -13.91 -10.30
C LEU A 160 -12.92 -14.40 -11.41
N GLY A 161 -11.66 -14.60 -11.08
CA GLY A 161 -10.62 -15.06 -12.00
C GLY A 161 -10.54 -16.57 -12.16
N THR A 162 -9.35 -17.06 -12.50
CA THR A 162 -9.05 -18.49 -12.75
C THR A 162 -7.77 -18.96 -12.05
N LYS A 163 -7.25 -18.17 -11.11
CA LYS A 163 -6.06 -18.51 -10.35
C LYS A 163 -6.31 -18.41 -8.84
N GLY A 164 -6.27 -17.22 -8.26
CA GLY A 164 -6.49 -17.05 -6.83
C GLY A 164 -7.10 -15.70 -6.49
N ASN A 165 -7.77 -15.63 -5.34
CA ASN A 165 -8.18 -14.36 -4.76
C ASN A 165 -6.97 -13.71 -4.11
N HIS A 166 -6.21 -12.96 -4.90
CA HIS A 166 -4.94 -12.41 -4.47
C HIS A 166 -5.08 -10.99 -3.90
N ASN A 167 -6.27 -10.59 -3.47
CA ASN A 167 -6.50 -9.32 -2.78
C ASN A 167 -5.85 -9.28 -1.39
N LYS A 168 -5.62 -8.04 -0.91
CA LYS A 168 -5.31 -7.67 0.48
C LYS A 168 -5.96 -6.31 0.78
N ILE A 169 -7.28 -6.31 0.78
CA ILE A 169 -8.10 -5.10 0.88
C ILE A 169 -8.93 -5.14 2.16
N ALA A 170 -9.14 -3.97 2.77
CA ALA A 170 -10.06 -3.81 3.88
C ALA A 170 -10.87 -2.52 3.72
N LEU A 171 -12.18 -2.61 3.91
CA LEU A 171 -13.13 -1.50 3.83
C LEU A 171 -13.79 -1.31 5.19
N PHE A 172 -13.94 -0.07 5.61
CA PHE A 172 -14.58 0.30 6.86
C PHE A 172 -15.68 1.32 6.57
N SER A 173 -16.94 0.97 6.84
CA SER A 173 -18.04 1.92 6.68
C SER A 173 -17.89 3.08 7.66
N GLU A 174 -17.40 2.80 8.87
CA GLU A 174 -16.95 3.79 9.86
C GLU A 174 -15.79 3.24 10.70
N THR A 175 -14.74 4.04 10.89
CA THR A 175 -13.64 3.77 11.83
C THR A 175 -12.96 5.06 12.26
N GLY A 176 -12.64 5.19 13.56
CA GLY A 176 -11.92 6.36 14.10
C GLY A 176 -12.62 7.70 13.84
N GLY A 177 -13.95 7.69 13.73
CA GLY A 177 -14.79 8.85 13.39
C GLY A 177 -14.79 9.25 11.91
N GLN A 178 -14.15 8.46 11.04
CA GLN A 178 -14.17 8.64 9.58
C GLN A 178 -15.11 7.62 8.93
N GLN A 179 -15.76 8.02 7.84
CA GLN A 179 -16.66 7.16 7.07
C GLN A 179 -16.01 6.76 5.75
N GLY A 180 -16.34 5.56 5.27
CA GLY A 180 -15.94 5.09 3.94
C GLY A 180 -14.43 5.04 3.76
N VAL A 181 -13.73 4.28 4.61
CA VAL A 181 -12.27 4.16 4.59
C VAL A 181 -11.86 2.91 3.82
N VAL A 182 -10.91 3.07 2.91
CA VAL A 182 -10.32 1.97 2.11
C VAL A 182 -8.87 1.78 2.55
N MET A 183 -8.47 0.53 2.78
CA MET A 183 -7.08 0.12 2.91
C MET A 183 -6.74 -0.89 1.81
N GLN A 184 -5.69 -0.59 1.05
CA GLN A 184 -5.12 -1.44 0.01
C GLN A 184 -3.69 -1.79 0.39
N SER A 185 -3.33 -3.07 0.38
CA SER A 185 -2.02 -3.55 0.84
C SER A 185 -1.36 -4.51 -0.17
N SER A 186 -0.04 -4.65 -0.07
CA SER A 186 0.72 -5.75 -0.67
C SER A 186 0.89 -6.96 0.27
N ALA A 187 0.71 -6.75 1.58
CA ALA A 187 1.11 -7.70 2.63
C ALA A 187 0.07 -8.80 2.86
N ASN A 188 0.50 -10.07 2.82
CA ASN A 188 -0.30 -11.16 3.37
C ASN A 188 -0.35 -11.07 4.92
N LEU A 189 -1.36 -11.66 5.55
CA LEU A 189 -1.46 -11.72 7.02
C LEU A 189 -0.71 -12.95 7.54
N THR A 190 0.62 -12.91 7.42
CA THR A 190 1.53 -14.02 7.78
C THR A 190 2.77 -13.53 8.52
N ASP A 191 3.46 -14.46 9.19
CA ASP A 191 4.64 -14.16 10.01
C ASP A 191 5.75 -13.47 9.21
N VAL A 192 6.08 -13.98 8.01
CA VAL A 192 7.12 -13.39 7.16
C VAL A 192 6.74 -11.99 6.68
N ASN A 193 5.44 -11.73 6.46
CA ASN A 193 4.97 -10.39 6.10
C ASN A 193 5.10 -9.38 7.23
N SER A 194 5.13 -9.86 8.47
CA SER A 194 5.29 -9.03 9.68
C SER A 194 6.72 -9.02 10.22
N THR A 195 7.66 -9.78 9.63
CA THR A 195 9.02 -9.93 10.18
C THR A 195 10.14 -9.68 9.17
N THR A 196 10.01 -10.15 7.93
CA THR A 196 11.12 -10.17 6.96
C THR A 196 10.76 -9.63 5.59
N TYR A 197 9.49 -9.32 5.30
CA TYR A 197 9.11 -8.79 3.99
C TYR A 197 8.86 -7.28 4.03
N TRP A 198 9.46 -6.58 3.07
CA TRP A 198 9.15 -5.18 2.80
C TRP A 198 7.81 -5.12 2.09
N ASN A 199 6.85 -4.42 2.68
CA ASN A 199 5.51 -4.29 2.15
C ASN A 199 5.07 -2.84 2.18
N ASN A 200 4.04 -2.53 1.41
CA ASN A 200 3.41 -1.23 1.42
C ASN A 200 1.89 -1.35 1.52
N ALA A 201 1.26 -0.32 2.05
CA ALA A 201 -0.18 -0.15 2.05
C ALA A 201 -0.53 1.34 1.93
N VAL A 202 -1.77 1.62 1.56
CA VAL A 202 -2.37 2.94 1.65
C VAL A 202 -3.69 2.86 2.41
N VAL A 203 -3.96 3.89 3.20
CA VAL A 203 -5.26 4.16 3.80
C VAL A 203 -5.81 5.41 3.14
N LEU A 204 -7.05 5.36 2.69
CA LEU A 204 -7.72 6.44 1.97
C LEU A 204 -9.07 6.74 2.64
N ARG A 205 -9.33 8.01 2.95
CA ARG A 205 -10.63 8.53 3.42
C ARG A 205 -11.09 9.70 2.55
N ASP A 206 -12.31 10.18 2.78
CA ASP A 206 -12.93 11.28 2.03
C ASP A 206 -13.07 11.03 0.51
N ASN A 207 -13.15 9.76 0.10
CA ASN A 207 -13.40 9.38 -1.29
C ASN A 207 -14.57 8.38 -1.37
N PRO A 208 -15.82 8.86 -1.30
CA PRO A 208 -16.99 7.98 -1.29
C PRO A 208 -17.17 7.19 -2.59
N ASP A 209 -16.74 7.73 -3.73
CA ASP A 209 -16.84 7.04 -5.02
C ASP A 209 -15.84 5.89 -5.10
N LEU A 210 -14.62 6.07 -4.57
CA LEU A 210 -13.64 4.98 -4.45
C LEU A 210 -14.12 3.91 -3.48
N TYR A 211 -14.64 4.31 -2.31
CA TYR A 211 -15.22 3.36 -1.37
C TYR A 211 -16.35 2.55 -2.02
N ALA A 212 -17.25 3.19 -2.76
CA ALA A 212 -18.33 2.51 -3.47
C ALA A 212 -17.82 1.54 -4.55
N ALA A 213 -16.76 1.90 -5.28
CA ALA A 213 -16.14 1.01 -6.28
C ALA A 213 -15.55 -0.26 -5.63
N TYR A 214 -14.85 -0.12 -4.50
CA TYR A 214 -14.34 -1.25 -3.74
C TYR A 214 -15.45 -2.08 -3.08
N ASP A 215 -16.49 -1.41 -2.57
CA ASP A 215 -17.65 -2.07 -1.96
C ASP A 215 -18.39 -2.94 -2.98
N GLN A 216 -18.60 -2.40 -4.18
CA GLN A 216 -19.15 -3.14 -5.32
C GLN A 216 -18.24 -4.31 -5.72
N TYR A 217 -16.94 -4.10 -5.83
CA TYR A 217 -15.99 -5.19 -6.13
C TYR A 217 -16.00 -6.29 -5.06
N PHE A 218 -16.05 -5.93 -3.78
CA PHE A 218 -16.18 -6.89 -2.68
C PHE A 218 -17.48 -7.70 -2.77
N THR A 219 -18.60 -7.04 -3.08
CA THR A 219 -19.88 -7.72 -3.30
C THR A 219 -19.82 -8.68 -4.49
N GLU A 220 -19.13 -8.32 -5.57
CA GLU A 220 -18.92 -9.21 -6.72
C GLU A 220 -18.04 -10.41 -6.36
N LEU A 221 -16.97 -10.20 -5.57
CA LEU A 221 -16.14 -11.30 -5.05
C LEU A 221 -16.97 -12.30 -4.25
N ALA A 222 -17.77 -11.81 -3.29
CA ALA A 222 -18.63 -12.67 -2.45
C ALA A 222 -19.68 -13.42 -3.29
N ALA A 223 -20.26 -12.75 -4.29
CA ALA A 223 -21.21 -13.37 -5.20
C ALA A 223 -20.57 -14.28 -6.26
N GLU A 224 -19.24 -14.23 -6.41
CA GLU A 224 -18.48 -14.84 -7.51
C GLU A 224 -19.03 -14.48 -8.91
N GLU A 225 -19.52 -13.25 -9.04
CA GLU A 225 -20.16 -12.75 -10.26
C GLU A 225 -19.67 -11.34 -10.59
N ARG A 226 -18.82 -11.24 -11.63
CA ARG A 226 -18.31 -9.94 -12.11
C ARG A 226 -19.40 -9.17 -12.83
N THR A 227 -19.46 -7.86 -12.62
CA THR A 227 -20.35 -6.98 -13.40
C THR A 227 -19.56 -5.89 -14.13
N PRO A 228 -20.17 -5.23 -15.14
CA PRO A 228 -19.54 -4.08 -15.81
C PRO A 228 -19.23 -2.89 -14.89
N ALA A 229 -19.77 -2.85 -13.66
CA ALA A 229 -19.55 -1.75 -12.72
C ALA A 229 -18.09 -1.64 -12.25
N THR A 230 -17.33 -2.74 -12.31
CA THR A 230 -15.94 -2.83 -11.87
C THR A 230 -14.98 -3.13 -13.02
N GLU A 231 -15.46 -3.12 -14.28
CA GLU A 231 -14.63 -3.35 -15.46
C GLU A 231 -13.88 -2.07 -15.86
N GLY A 232 -12.61 -2.25 -16.27
CA GLY A 232 -11.75 -1.14 -16.70
C GLY A 232 -11.21 -0.30 -15.54
N THR A 233 -10.71 0.90 -15.88
CA THR A 233 -10.20 1.87 -14.91
C THR A 233 -11.32 2.79 -14.45
N ILE A 234 -11.51 2.88 -13.13
CA ILE A 234 -12.48 3.76 -12.49
C ILE A 234 -11.73 4.97 -11.95
N HIS A 235 -12.10 6.15 -12.44
CA HIS A 235 -11.55 7.42 -12.00
C HIS A 235 -12.39 8.01 -10.87
N THR A 236 -11.72 8.49 -9.82
CA THR A 236 -12.34 9.16 -8.68
C THR A 236 -11.52 10.37 -8.25
N ASP A 237 -12.15 11.29 -7.53
CA ASP A 237 -11.51 12.50 -7.02
C ASP A 237 -11.48 12.50 -5.49
N MET A 238 -10.38 12.96 -4.91
CA MET A 238 -10.31 13.20 -3.46
C MET A 238 -9.41 14.41 -3.13
N PRO A 239 -9.44 14.90 -1.87
CA PRO A 239 -8.55 15.98 -1.47
C PRO A 239 -7.08 15.65 -1.77
N GLY A 240 -6.41 16.55 -2.49
CA GLY A 240 -5.00 16.42 -2.82
C GLY A 240 -4.67 15.70 -4.13
N GLY A 241 -5.66 15.13 -4.85
CA GLY A 241 -5.43 14.55 -6.17
C GLY A 241 -6.48 13.51 -6.56
N ALA A 242 -6.49 13.13 -7.83
CA ALA A 242 -7.31 12.02 -8.30
C ALA A 242 -6.79 10.66 -7.78
N VAL A 243 -7.68 9.67 -7.79
CA VAL A 243 -7.36 8.27 -7.57
C VAL A 243 -8.04 7.44 -8.66
N ASP A 244 -7.25 6.68 -9.39
CA ASP A 244 -7.75 5.66 -10.31
C ASP A 244 -7.63 4.29 -9.66
N VAL A 245 -8.58 3.39 -9.93
CA VAL A 245 -8.50 1.98 -9.53
C VAL A 245 -8.90 1.09 -10.70
N TYR A 246 -8.23 -0.05 -10.84
CA TYR A 246 -8.74 -1.14 -11.65
C TYR A 246 -8.66 -2.45 -10.87
N PHE A 247 -9.53 -3.40 -11.23
CA PHE A 247 -9.60 -4.71 -10.61
C PHE A 247 -9.32 -5.80 -11.64
N SER A 248 -8.35 -6.68 -11.37
CA SER A 248 -8.09 -7.86 -12.20
C SER A 248 -9.12 -8.96 -11.93
N PRO A 249 -9.33 -9.88 -12.89
CA PRO A 249 -8.70 -9.96 -14.22
C PRO A 249 -9.04 -8.81 -15.17
N VAL A 250 -8.04 -8.31 -15.90
CA VAL A 250 -8.22 -7.35 -16.99
C VAL A 250 -8.30 -8.09 -18.31
N ALA A 251 -9.39 -7.92 -19.05
CA ALA A 251 -9.67 -8.68 -20.28
C ALA A 251 -8.71 -8.33 -21.44
N GLU A 252 -8.42 -7.05 -21.65
CA GLU A 252 -7.58 -6.56 -22.76
C GLU A 252 -6.70 -5.40 -22.30
N GLY A 253 -5.57 -5.19 -22.98
CA GLY A 253 -4.63 -4.11 -22.66
C GLY A 253 -3.87 -4.33 -21.35
N ASP A 254 -3.06 -3.36 -20.96
CA ASP A 254 -2.29 -3.42 -19.73
C ASP A 254 -2.22 -2.02 -19.11
N PRO A 255 -3.01 -1.74 -18.05
CA PRO A 255 -3.09 -0.41 -17.46
C PRO A 255 -1.74 0.15 -16.99
N VAL A 256 -0.81 -0.70 -16.56
CA VAL A 256 0.53 -0.24 -16.11
C VAL A 256 1.39 0.14 -17.31
N VAL A 257 1.35 -0.64 -18.39
CA VAL A 257 2.05 -0.31 -19.63
C VAL A 257 1.50 0.97 -20.24
N ASP A 258 0.17 1.09 -20.32
CA ASP A 258 -0.51 2.27 -20.89
C ASP A 258 -0.17 3.53 -20.08
N GLN A 259 -0.20 3.42 -18.75
CA GLN A 259 0.16 4.53 -17.87
C GLN A 259 1.63 4.95 -18.01
N LEU A 260 2.57 4.00 -18.08
CA LEU A 260 3.98 4.30 -18.29
C LEU A 260 4.22 4.88 -19.69
N ALA A 261 3.46 4.45 -20.71
CA ALA A 261 3.55 4.97 -22.07
C ALA A 261 3.22 6.47 -22.16
N ASP A 262 2.32 6.96 -21.30
CA ASP A 262 1.94 8.38 -21.23
C ASP A 262 2.96 9.27 -20.49
N VAL A 263 3.97 8.66 -19.85
CA VAL A 263 5.03 9.42 -19.15
C VAL A 263 6.02 10.01 -20.15
N SER A 264 6.30 11.30 -19.98
CA SER A 264 7.36 12.03 -20.67
C SER A 264 8.44 12.48 -19.69
N CYS A 265 9.71 12.34 -20.06
CA CYS A 265 10.82 12.68 -19.20
C CYS A 265 11.21 14.17 -19.27
N THR A 266 11.55 14.71 -18.10
CA THR A 266 12.20 16.00 -17.88
C THR A 266 13.48 15.74 -17.08
N SER A 267 14.34 16.75 -16.91
CA SER A 267 15.58 16.58 -16.14
C SER A 267 15.37 16.22 -14.67
N ASP A 268 14.19 16.50 -14.12
CA ASP A 268 13.83 16.22 -12.73
C ASP A 268 12.94 14.98 -12.60
N SER A 269 12.64 14.28 -13.71
CA SER A 269 11.80 13.09 -13.71
C SER A 269 12.53 11.89 -13.12
N ARG A 270 11.93 11.27 -12.10
CA ARG A 270 12.38 9.98 -11.55
C ARG A 270 11.29 8.92 -11.65
N VAL A 271 11.70 7.69 -11.88
CA VAL A 271 10.84 6.50 -11.85
C VAL A 271 11.45 5.49 -10.87
N GLU A 272 10.68 5.10 -9.85
CA GLU A 272 11.16 4.26 -8.76
C GLU A 272 10.23 3.07 -8.58
N VAL A 273 10.76 1.85 -8.64
CA VAL A 273 9.96 0.63 -8.67
C VAL A 273 10.36 -0.29 -7.52
N GLY A 274 9.40 -0.63 -6.65
CA GLY A 274 9.54 -1.72 -5.69
C GLY A 274 8.64 -2.87 -6.10
N MET A 275 9.21 -4.00 -6.56
CA MET A 275 8.42 -5.09 -7.13
C MET A 275 8.84 -6.47 -6.63
N SER A 276 7.89 -7.18 -6.03
CA SER A 276 8.11 -8.53 -5.51
C SER A 276 8.50 -9.54 -6.60
N GLU A 277 7.76 -9.56 -7.71
CA GLU A 277 7.96 -10.52 -8.79
C GLU A 277 7.72 -9.86 -10.15
N ILE A 278 8.63 -10.12 -11.09
CA ILE A 278 8.56 -9.72 -12.49
C ILE A 278 8.79 -10.97 -13.34
N ASP A 279 7.92 -11.18 -14.32
CA ASP A 279 7.90 -12.37 -15.18
C ASP A 279 7.95 -11.93 -16.65
N ASP A 280 8.55 -12.76 -17.51
CA ASP A 280 8.77 -12.46 -18.93
C ASP A 280 7.44 -12.34 -19.70
N THR A 281 6.36 -12.92 -19.17
CA THR A 281 5.00 -12.77 -19.72
C THR A 281 4.47 -11.33 -19.71
N ARG A 282 5.07 -10.44 -18.90
CA ARG A 282 4.71 -9.01 -18.83
C ARG A 282 5.91 -8.09 -19.09
N LEU A 283 6.86 -8.55 -19.92
CA LEU A 283 8.11 -7.84 -20.26
C LEU A 283 7.89 -6.40 -20.76
N ALA A 284 6.75 -6.13 -21.41
CA ALA A 284 6.37 -4.81 -21.89
C ALA A 284 6.42 -3.70 -20.80
N VAL A 285 6.23 -4.05 -19.53
CA VAL A 285 6.39 -3.08 -18.42
C VAL A 285 7.85 -2.65 -18.28
N LEU A 286 8.79 -3.60 -18.31
CA LEU A 286 10.23 -3.28 -18.29
C LEU A 286 10.67 -2.53 -19.55
N GLU A 287 10.11 -2.87 -20.72
CA GLU A 287 10.39 -2.14 -21.96
C GLU A 287 9.99 -0.65 -21.86
N GLN A 288 8.88 -0.33 -21.18
CA GLN A 288 8.52 1.06 -20.89
C GLN A 288 9.53 1.74 -19.96
N LEU A 289 10.04 1.04 -18.94
CA LEU A 289 11.07 1.60 -18.06
C LEU A 289 12.38 1.86 -18.80
N VAL A 290 12.78 0.97 -19.72
CA VAL A 290 13.94 1.18 -20.61
C VAL A 290 13.71 2.40 -21.50
N ARG A 291 12.54 2.53 -22.14
CA ARG A 291 12.19 3.73 -22.92
C ARG A 291 12.31 5.00 -22.09
N LEU A 292 11.77 5.02 -20.87
CA LEU A 292 11.84 6.19 -19.98
C LEU A 292 13.27 6.51 -19.56
N SER A 293 14.10 5.49 -19.30
CA SER A 293 15.53 5.69 -19.06
C SER A 293 16.22 6.32 -20.28
N ASP A 294 15.92 5.86 -21.50
CA ASP A 294 16.48 6.40 -22.75
C ASP A 294 16.01 7.83 -23.05
N GLU A 295 14.80 8.19 -22.62
CA GLU A 295 14.25 9.55 -22.71
C GLU A 295 14.80 10.50 -21.63
N GLY A 296 15.56 9.97 -20.66
CA GLY A 296 16.30 10.75 -19.67
C GLY A 296 15.69 10.80 -18.27
N CYS A 297 14.67 10.00 -17.97
CA CYS A 297 14.22 9.81 -16.60
C CYS A 297 15.30 9.06 -15.80
N ALA A 298 15.47 9.42 -14.53
CA ALA A 298 16.26 8.60 -13.60
C ALA A 298 15.43 7.39 -13.16
N VAL A 299 15.76 6.20 -13.64
CA VAL A 299 15.01 4.96 -13.35
C VAL A 299 15.78 4.08 -12.37
N ARG A 300 15.13 3.71 -11.27
CA ARG A 300 15.70 2.82 -10.23
C ARG A 300 14.70 1.75 -9.82
N ILE A 301 15.21 0.54 -9.59
CA ILE A 301 14.38 -0.64 -9.33
C ILE A 301 14.94 -1.39 -8.12
N VAL A 302 14.08 -1.77 -7.19
CA VAL A 302 14.33 -2.84 -6.22
C VAL A 302 13.37 -3.98 -6.54
N HIS A 303 13.89 -5.17 -6.77
CA HIS A 303 13.06 -6.32 -7.12
C HIS A 303 13.40 -7.59 -6.33
N GLY A 304 12.40 -8.46 -6.23
CA GLY A 304 12.57 -9.83 -5.77
C GLY A 304 12.97 -10.71 -6.93
N SER A 305 12.16 -11.72 -7.26
CA SER A 305 12.43 -12.55 -8.44
C SER A 305 12.15 -11.82 -9.74
N ILE A 306 13.04 -12.00 -10.71
CA ILE A 306 12.87 -11.59 -12.10
C ILE A 306 13.17 -12.80 -12.99
N GLU A 307 12.40 -12.99 -14.05
CA GLU A 307 12.66 -14.04 -15.05
C GLU A 307 13.79 -13.66 -16.03
N PRO A 308 14.38 -14.64 -16.74
CA PRO A 308 15.65 -14.43 -17.46
C PRO A 308 15.62 -13.37 -18.57
N GLU A 309 14.52 -13.19 -19.29
CA GLU A 309 14.46 -12.17 -20.36
C GLU A 309 14.38 -10.76 -19.76
N GLY A 310 13.62 -10.59 -18.69
CA GLY A 310 13.59 -9.36 -17.90
C GLY A 310 14.94 -9.03 -17.27
N GLU A 311 15.63 -10.01 -16.69
CA GLU A 311 16.98 -9.83 -16.14
C GLU A 311 17.97 -9.39 -17.22
N ALA A 312 17.95 -10.07 -18.38
CA ALA A 312 18.80 -9.72 -19.51
C ALA A 312 18.52 -8.31 -20.07
N LEU A 313 17.27 -7.86 -20.04
CA LEU A 313 16.88 -6.51 -20.46
C LEU A 313 17.45 -5.42 -19.53
N LEU A 314 17.40 -5.65 -18.21
CA LEU A 314 18.00 -4.74 -17.21
C LEU A 314 19.53 -4.72 -17.32
N ASP A 315 20.17 -5.89 -17.47
CA ASP A 315 21.63 -6.00 -17.67
C ASP A 315 22.11 -5.27 -18.93
N ALA A 316 21.29 -5.28 -19.99
CA ALA A 316 21.57 -4.56 -21.23
C ALA A 316 21.38 -3.03 -21.12
N THR A 317 20.75 -2.55 -20.04
CA THR A 317 20.37 -1.14 -19.83
C THR A 317 21.02 -0.58 -18.55
N PRO A 318 22.35 -0.39 -18.50
CA PRO A 318 23.08 -0.01 -17.29
C PRO A 318 22.77 1.40 -16.76
N ALA A 319 21.95 2.18 -17.48
CA ALA A 319 21.42 3.46 -17.01
C ALA A 319 20.30 3.28 -15.96
N ILE A 320 19.65 2.12 -15.95
CA ILE A 320 18.70 1.72 -14.89
C ILE A 320 19.50 1.17 -13.72
N GLU A 321 19.32 1.73 -12.52
CA GLU A 321 19.92 1.18 -11.31
C GLU A 321 18.97 0.14 -10.71
N ALA A 322 19.21 -1.15 -10.98
CA ALA A 322 18.43 -2.26 -10.42
C ALA A 322 19.19 -2.95 -9.27
N ARG A 323 18.47 -3.26 -8.18
CA ARG A 323 18.99 -4.02 -7.03
C ARG A 323 18.06 -5.15 -6.65
N VAL A 324 18.64 -6.29 -6.29
CA VAL A 324 17.90 -7.45 -5.78
C VAL A 324 17.75 -7.31 -4.27
N LEU A 325 16.53 -7.45 -3.76
CA LEU A 325 16.26 -7.56 -2.32
C LEU A 325 15.49 -8.85 -2.06
N GLN A 326 16.22 -9.93 -1.83
CA GLN A 326 15.66 -11.27 -1.66
C GLN A 326 16.47 -12.06 -0.63
N GLY A 327 15.78 -12.62 0.36
CA GLY A 327 16.39 -13.38 1.44
C GLY A 327 15.42 -13.68 2.58
N SER A 328 15.64 -14.81 3.26
CA SER A 328 14.93 -15.17 4.47
C SER A 328 15.42 -14.43 5.71
N ASP A 329 16.69 -14.02 5.71
CA ASP A 329 17.32 -13.21 6.75
C ASP A 329 17.25 -11.73 6.41
N LEU A 330 17.37 -10.85 7.42
CA LEU A 330 17.46 -9.41 7.22
C LEU A 330 18.62 -9.06 6.27
N PRO A 331 18.46 -8.10 5.34
CA PRO A 331 17.36 -7.13 5.26
C PRO A 331 16.04 -7.68 4.72
N GLY A 332 15.95 -8.94 4.34
CA GLY A 332 14.71 -9.60 3.98
C GLY A 332 14.42 -9.60 2.49
N THR A 333 13.14 -9.68 2.14
CA THR A 333 12.67 -9.76 0.74
C THR A 333 11.71 -8.63 0.41
N VAL A 334 11.84 -8.03 -0.77
CA VAL A 334 10.81 -7.10 -1.27
C VAL A 334 9.53 -7.86 -1.59
N HIS A 335 8.43 -7.45 -0.97
CA HIS A 335 7.08 -7.93 -1.25
C HIS A 335 6.10 -6.78 -1.56
N SER A 336 6.60 -5.54 -1.60
CA SER A 336 5.93 -4.39 -2.17
C SER A 336 5.65 -4.59 -3.66
N LYS A 337 4.57 -3.96 -4.15
CA LYS A 337 4.28 -3.81 -5.57
C LYS A 337 3.87 -2.37 -5.82
N PHE A 338 4.81 -1.54 -6.23
CA PHE A 338 4.54 -0.16 -6.61
C PHE A 338 5.51 0.38 -7.65
N ALA A 339 5.08 1.41 -8.38
CA ALA A 339 5.95 2.28 -9.15
C ALA A 339 5.58 3.75 -8.90
N VAL A 340 6.58 4.58 -8.63
CA VAL A 340 6.44 6.02 -8.48
C VAL A 340 6.97 6.70 -9.73
N VAL A 341 6.22 7.66 -10.26
CA VAL A 341 6.70 8.64 -11.24
C VAL A 341 6.59 10.01 -10.60
N ASP A 342 7.72 10.71 -10.45
CA ASP A 342 7.76 12.06 -9.86
C ASP A 342 8.55 13.03 -10.75
N HIS A 343 7.96 14.19 -11.02
CA HIS A 343 8.49 15.30 -11.81
C HIS A 343 8.85 16.50 -10.90
N GLY A 344 9.54 16.27 -9.78
CA GLY A 344 9.96 17.34 -8.87
C GLY A 344 8.88 17.80 -7.88
N GLY A 345 8.02 16.88 -7.44
CA GLY A 345 6.93 17.10 -6.48
C GLY A 345 5.53 16.96 -7.10
N GLU A 346 5.45 16.74 -8.40
CA GLU A 346 4.22 16.47 -9.15
C GLU A 346 4.34 15.10 -9.81
N GLY A 347 3.43 14.19 -9.50
CA GLY A 347 3.60 12.80 -9.91
C GLY A 347 2.46 11.91 -9.47
N TRP A 348 2.69 10.61 -9.59
CA TRP A 348 1.76 9.59 -9.15
C TRP A 348 2.50 8.35 -8.66
N VAL A 349 1.81 7.54 -7.88
CA VAL A 349 2.26 6.20 -7.52
C VAL A 349 1.18 5.20 -7.89
N THR A 350 1.56 4.13 -8.58
CA THR A 350 0.71 2.95 -8.74
C THR A 350 1.06 1.93 -7.67
N THR A 351 0.07 1.30 -7.04
CA THR A 351 0.31 0.24 -6.06
C THR A 351 -0.91 -0.66 -5.84
N GLY A 352 -0.67 -1.88 -5.37
CA GLY A 352 -1.72 -2.81 -5.01
C GLY A 352 -1.17 -4.18 -4.65
N SER A 353 -1.94 -5.21 -4.96
CA SER A 353 -1.58 -6.59 -4.69
C SER A 353 -0.92 -7.30 -5.89
N GLN A 354 -0.98 -6.69 -7.08
CA GLN A 354 -0.58 -7.27 -8.35
C GLN A 354 0.95 -7.29 -8.56
N ASN A 355 1.53 -8.46 -8.82
CA ASN A 355 2.90 -8.60 -9.35
C ASN A 355 2.94 -8.26 -10.85
N TRP A 356 4.14 -8.05 -11.41
CA TRP A 356 4.30 -7.79 -12.85
C TRP A 356 4.46 -9.09 -13.64
N ASN A 357 3.38 -9.87 -13.67
CA ASN A 357 3.25 -11.11 -14.43
C ASN A 357 1.83 -11.26 -15.01
N ASP A 358 1.67 -12.08 -16.04
CA ASP A 358 0.36 -12.26 -16.71
C ASP A 358 -0.67 -12.93 -15.79
N THR A 359 -0.23 -13.82 -14.90
CA THR A 359 -1.12 -14.46 -13.91
C THR A 359 -1.85 -13.43 -13.05
N SER A 360 -1.12 -12.42 -12.55
CA SER A 360 -1.70 -11.36 -11.73
C SER A 360 -2.60 -10.43 -12.54
N LEU A 361 -2.29 -10.21 -13.83
CA LEU A 361 -3.10 -9.33 -14.69
C LEU A 361 -4.39 -10.01 -15.20
N ARG A 362 -4.30 -11.27 -15.62
CA ARG A 362 -5.34 -11.99 -16.39
C ARG A 362 -6.07 -13.07 -15.60
N ARG A 363 -5.55 -13.53 -14.47
CA ARG A 363 -6.09 -14.71 -13.79
C ARG A 363 -6.41 -14.51 -12.32
N ASN A 364 -5.66 -13.69 -11.59
CA ASN A 364 -5.95 -13.41 -10.19
C ASN A 364 -7.06 -12.37 -10.04
N ASP A 365 -7.77 -12.46 -8.91
CA ASP A 365 -8.51 -11.33 -8.37
C ASP A 365 -7.52 -10.40 -7.67
N GLU A 366 -7.39 -9.17 -8.15
CA GLU A 366 -6.46 -8.17 -7.59
C GLU A 366 -7.09 -6.78 -7.68
N ALA A 367 -6.56 -5.86 -6.89
CA ALA A 367 -6.81 -4.43 -7.06
C ALA A 367 -5.48 -3.69 -7.23
N THR A 368 -5.49 -2.66 -8.08
CA THR A 368 -4.36 -1.74 -8.26
C THR A 368 -4.89 -0.31 -8.33
N LEU A 369 -4.29 0.55 -7.50
CA LEU A 369 -4.56 1.98 -7.42
C LEU A 369 -3.50 2.77 -8.16
N THR A 370 -3.88 3.92 -8.69
CA THR A 370 -2.98 5.03 -9.02
C THR A 370 -3.38 6.25 -8.20
N LEU A 371 -2.43 6.84 -7.49
CA LEU A 371 -2.62 7.90 -6.51
C LEU A 371 -1.80 9.13 -6.90
N HIS A 372 -2.45 10.29 -6.94
CA HIS A 372 -1.81 11.56 -7.31
C HIS A 372 -1.54 12.48 -6.10
N GLN A 373 -1.80 12.02 -4.88
CA GLN A 373 -1.63 12.87 -3.68
C GLN A 373 -0.14 13.11 -3.42
N PRO A 374 0.36 14.36 -3.42
CA PRO A 374 1.80 14.64 -3.32
C PRO A 374 2.46 14.07 -2.05
N ALA A 375 1.73 14.07 -0.93
CA ALA A 375 2.22 13.49 0.32
C ALA A 375 2.40 11.96 0.23
N VAL A 376 1.52 11.27 -0.51
CA VAL A 376 1.61 9.83 -0.74
C VAL A 376 2.77 9.53 -1.69
N VAL A 377 2.89 10.26 -2.80
CA VAL A 377 4.02 10.15 -3.75
C VAL A 377 5.35 10.33 -3.02
N ALA A 378 5.48 11.38 -2.20
CA ALA A 378 6.69 11.62 -1.42
C ALA A 378 6.97 10.52 -0.39
N ALA A 379 5.94 9.96 0.26
CA ALA A 379 6.10 8.87 1.21
C ALA A 379 6.60 7.59 0.53
N TYR A 380 6.07 7.25 -0.66
CA TYR A 380 6.53 6.10 -1.44
C TYR A 380 7.96 6.28 -1.94
N SER A 381 8.33 7.45 -2.44
CA SER A 381 9.74 7.71 -2.80
C SER A 381 10.67 7.59 -1.59
N ALA A 382 10.28 8.11 -0.43
CA ALA A 382 11.09 7.97 0.78
C ALA A 382 11.23 6.51 1.22
N ALA A 383 10.17 5.70 1.11
CA ALA A 383 10.20 4.27 1.39
C ALA A 383 11.07 3.51 0.38
N PHE A 384 10.97 3.86 -0.91
CA PHE A 384 11.83 3.33 -1.95
C PHE A 384 13.31 3.56 -1.61
N GLU A 385 13.70 4.77 -1.19
CA GLU A 385 15.10 5.06 -0.83
C GLU A 385 15.62 4.18 0.33
N ARG A 386 14.78 3.92 1.34
CA ARG A 386 15.14 3.02 2.45
C ARG A 386 15.33 1.60 1.97
N MET A 387 14.41 1.12 1.12
CA MET A 387 14.48 -0.21 0.52
C MET A 387 15.68 -0.36 -0.42
N PHE A 388 15.94 0.64 -1.27
CA PHE A 388 17.06 0.68 -2.20
C PHE A 388 18.39 0.66 -1.45
N THR A 389 18.50 1.43 -0.36
CA THR A 389 19.66 1.40 0.53
C THR A 389 19.86 0.03 1.18
N ALA A 390 18.78 -0.62 1.63
CA ALA A 390 18.84 -1.95 2.22
C ALA A 390 19.28 -3.04 1.22
N ALA A 391 18.97 -2.86 -0.07
CA ALA A 391 19.34 -3.77 -1.15
C ALA A 391 20.83 -3.70 -1.56
N GLY A 392 21.63 -2.78 -1.01
CA GLY A 392 23.08 -2.69 -1.22
C GLY A 392 23.49 -1.58 -2.17
#